data_AF-A0A2J7VI33-F1
#
_entry.id   AF-A0A2J7VI33-F1
#
_cell.length_a   1.000
_cell.length_b   1.000
_cell.length_c   1.000
_cell.angle_alpha   90.00
_cell.angle_beta   90.00
_cell.angle_gamma   90.00
#
_symmetry.space_group_name_H-M   'P 1'
#
loop_
_entity.id
_entity.type
_entity.pdbx_description
1 polymer ?
#
loop_
_entity_poly.entity_id
_entity_poly.type
_entity_poly.pdbx_seq_one_letter_code
_entity_poly.pdbx_strand_id
1 'polypeptide(L)'
;MPQPYTPTTKDGRAVADENELRILKALRHFGHLRRQEVASAVWPRSSGTSAYVMAGRTVKRMLSKGMLLEKANTLGGYSLVLASKGVARLKDFDIVAQEGYELAFNGPQFFHRTLGTNYLIERARAGDEIFGEYALLKGWSPVDKEYVRERFRKIPDGLIVYSGATAGFTDGTRVADWVEVESAFKPYEEVKKALELLTRDSQLTKSGGLLLNKLVFVYDSRHKHDKQLLRYIAKFLKEYPGLTPELVLAEIILARCFVDVPFSWHGVEETTALDLMRAAGDLDTDSLDAPAADTAPSQPDL
;
A
#
# COMPACT_ATOMS: atom_id res chain seq x y z
N MET A 1 -38.21 29.30 -20.26
CA MET A 1 -38.44 27.85 -20.42
C MET A 1 -37.22 27.10 -19.93
N PRO A 2 -37.35 26.04 -19.11
CA PRO A 2 -36.20 25.23 -18.71
C PRO A 2 -35.64 24.49 -19.94
N GLN A 3 -34.32 24.52 -20.12
CA GLN A 3 -33.68 23.81 -21.22
C GLN A 3 -33.88 22.30 -21.08
N PRO A 4 -34.16 21.57 -22.18
CA PRO A 4 -34.28 20.13 -22.15
C PRO A 4 -32.95 19.48 -21.73
N TYR A 5 -33.04 18.55 -20.80
CA TYR A 5 -31.94 17.68 -20.39
C TYR A 5 -31.32 17.04 -21.63
N THR A 6 -30.03 17.30 -21.87
CA THR A 6 -29.26 16.64 -22.93
C THR A 6 -28.53 15.45 -22.29
N PRO A 7 -28.96 14.20 -22.54
CA PRO A 7 -28.29 13.04 -21.96
C PRO A 7 -26.86 12.98 -22.49
N THR A 8 -25.88 12.90 -21.59
CA THR A 8 -24.51 12.57 -21.99
C THR A 8 -24.48 11.18 -22.62
N THR A 9 -24.05 11.15 -23.87
CA THR A 9 -24.12 10.09 -24.90
C THR A 9 -23.17 8.92 -24.65
N LYS A 10 -23.31 8.19 -23.54
CA LYS A 10 -22.74 6.84 -23.42
C LYS A 10 -23.87 5.83 -23.22
N ASP A 11 -23.87 4.77 -24.05
CA ASP A 11 -24.78 3.63 -23.90
C ASP A 11 -24.63 3.06 -22.48
N GLY A 12 -25.75 2.96 -21.74
CA GLY A 12 -25.78 2.43 -20.39
C GLY A 12 -25.27 1.00 -20.30
N ARG A 13 -25.37 0.21 -21.39
CA ARG A 13 -24.77 -1.13 -21.47
C ARG A 13 -23.25 -1.06 -21.50
N ALA A 14 -22.70 -0.18 -22.32
CA ALA A 14 -21.24 0.03 -22.40
C ALA A 14 -20.68 0.51 -21.04
N VAL A 15 -21.37 1.41 -20.35
CA VAL A 15 -20.98 1.86 -19.00
C VAL A 15 -21.04 0.70 -17.99
N ALA A 16 -22.07 -0.15 -18.06
CA ALA A 16 -22.18 -1.32 -17.20
C ALA A 16 -21.02 -2.30 -17.44
N ASP A 17 -20.69 -2.59 -18.69
CA ASP A 17 -19.59 -3.47 -19.07
C ASP A 17 -18.23 -2.92 -18.64
N GLU A 18 -18.01 -1.60 -18.78
CA GLU A 18 -16.80 -0.93 -18.31
C GLU A 18 -16.65 -1.05 -16.78
N ASN A 19 -17.74 -0.85 -16.03
CA ASN A 19 -17.72 -1.00 -14.57
C ASN A 19 -17.46 -2.45 -14.15
N GLU A 20 -18.05 -3.44 -14.83
CA GLU A 20 -17.76 -4.86 -14.57
C GLU A 20 -16.28 -5.17 -14.80
N LEU A 21 -15.70 -4.69 -15.90
CA LEU A 21 -14.26 -4.86 -16.18
C LEU A 21 -13.38 -4.19 -15.12
N ARG A 22 -13.74 -3.00 -14.64
CA ARG A 22 -13.02 -2.32 -13.55
C ARG A 22 -13.05 -3.11 -12.25
N ILE A 23 -14.18 -3.71 -11.89
CA ILE A 23 -14.28 -4.61 -10.73
C ILE A 23 -13.37 -5.82 -10.89
N LEU A 24 -13.40 -6.47 -12.05
CA LEU A 24 -12.55 -7.63 -12.32
C LEU A 24 -11.06 -7.28 -12.22
N LYS A 25 -10.64 -6.13 -12.78
CA LYS A 25 -9.26 -5.62 -12.67
C LYS A 25 -8.88 -5.34 -11.21
N ALA A 26 -9.75 -4.70 -10.44
CA ALA A 26 -9.48 -4.42 -9.03
C ALA A 26 -9.33 -5.72 -8.21
N LEU A 27 -10.19 -6.72 -8.43
CA LEU A 27 -10.07 -8.01 -7.76
C LEU A 27 -8.84 -8.80 -8.21
N ARG A 28 -8.48 -8.74 -9.50
CA ARG A 28 -7.22 -9.29 -10.01
C ARG A 28 -6.03 -8.66 -9.28
N HIS A 29 -6.12 -7.38 -8.94
CA HIS A 29 -5.03 -6.67 -8.30
C HIS A 29 -4.84 -7.00 -6.81
N PHE A 30 -5.94 -7.03 -6.07
CA PHE A 30 -5.92 -7.23 -4.61
C PHE A 30 -6.19 -8.68 -4.17
N GLY A 31 -6.60 -9.54 -5.10
CA GLY A 31 -7.01 -10.92 -4.83
C GLY A 31 -8.43 -11.02 -4.30
N HIS A 32 -8.77 -10.21 -3.29
CA HIS A 32 -10.12 -10.07 -2.78
C HIS A 32 -10.47 -8.63 -2.41
N LEU A 33 -11.75 -8.28 -2.49
CA LEU A 33 -12.26 -6.99 -2.05
C LEU A 33 -13.65 -7.14 -1.41
N ARG A 34 -13.92 -6.41 -0.35
CA ARG A 34 -15.24 -6.18 0.21
C ARG A 34 -15.99 -5.19 -0.66
N ARG A 35 -17.32 -5.18 -0.57
CA ARG A 35 -18.17 -4.28 -1.38
C ARG A 35 -17.82 -2.79 -1.20
N GLN A 36 -17.43 -2.37 0.00
CA GLN A 36 -17.00 -1.01 0.28
C GLN A 36 -15.72 -0.65 -0.48
N GLU A 37 -14.74 -1.55 -0.52
CA GLU A 37 -13.50 -1.33 -1.27
C GLU A 37 -13.74 -1.33 -2.78
N VAL A 38 -14.63 -2.19 -3.27
CA VAL A 38 -15.07 -2.16 -4.67
C VAL A 38 -15.71 -0.80 -5.01
N ALA A 39 -16.54 -0.26 -4.11
CA ALA A 39 -17.15 1.04 -4.29
C ALA A 39 -16.10 2.15 -4.46
N SER A 40 -15.13 2.21 -3.53
CA SER A 40 -14.05 3.20 -3.54
C SER A 40 -13.12 3.04 -4.75
N ALA A 41 -12.79 1.81 -5.13
CA ALA A 41 -11.87 1.53 -6.23
C ALA A 41 -12.46 1.83 -7.62
N VAL A 42 -13.76 1.57 -7.83
CA VAL A 42 -14.38 1.65 -9.17
C VAL A 42 -15.09 2.97 -9.42
N TRP A 43 -15.60 3.61 -8.36
CA TRP A 43 -16.29 4.91 -8.42
C TRP A 43 -15.63 5.97 -7.54
N PRO A 44 -14.32 6.26 -7.73
CA PRO A 44 -13.53 7.07 -6.80
C PRO A 44 -13.99 8.53 -6.66
N ARG A 45 -14.73 9.04 -7.66
CA ARG A 45 -15.25 10.42 -7.72
C ARG A 45 -16.73 10.53 -7.31
N SER A 46 -17.40 9.42 -7.02
CA SER A 46 -18.79 9.44 -6.55
C SER A 46 -18.84 9.62 -5.04
N SER A 47 -19.97 10.11 -4.50
CA SER A 47 -20.19 10.07 -3.06
C SER A 47 -20.16 8.63 -2.55
N GLY A 48 -19.73 8.41 -1.30
CA GLY A 48 -19.62 7.07 -0.73
C GLY A 48 -20.93 6.29 -0.79
N THR A 49 -22.06 6.94 -0.52
CA THR A 49 -23.40 6.35 -0.61
C THR A 49 -23.73 5.91 -2.04
N SER A 50 -23.53 6.78 -3.03
CA SER A 50 -23.81 6.47 -4.44
C SER A 50 -22.90 5.36 -4.96
N ALA A 51 -21.60 5.42 -4.64
CA ALA A 51 -20.62 4.40 -4.99
C ALA A 51 -21.02 3.03 -4.42
N TYR A 52 -21.44 2.97 -3.15
CA TYR A 52 -21.85 1.74 -2.49
C TYR A 52 -23.10 1.13 -3.12
N VAL A 53 -24.11 1.93 -3.45
CA VAL A 53 -25.32 1.47 -4.16
C VAL A 53 -24.96 0.92 -5.54
N MET A 54 -24.09 1.60 -6.28
CA MET A 54 -23.62 1.16 -7.61
C MET A 54 -22.81 -0.14 -7.53
N ALA A 55 -21.93 -0.25 -6.53
CA ALA A 55 -21.19 -1.48 -6.25
C ALA A 55 -22.15 -2.63 -5.95
N GLY A 56 -23.13 -2.44 -5.06
CA GLY A 56 -24.11 -3.48 -4.71
C GLY A 56 -24.91 -3.99 -5.92
N ARG A 57 -25.41 -3.08 -6.77
CA ARG A 57 -26.13 -3.45 -8.00
C ARG A 57 -25.26 -4.22 -8.99
N THR A 58 -24.04 -3.75 -9.21
CA THR A 58 -23.10 -4.35 -10.18
C THR A 58 -22.61 -5.71 -9.70
N VAL A 59 -22.20 -5.80 -8.43
CA VAL A 59 -21.75 -7.05 -7.79
C VAL A 59 -22.85 -8.10 -7.82
N LYS A 60 -24.10 -7.77 -7.46
CA LYS A 60 -25.23 -8.72 -7.52
C LYS A 60 -25.38 -9.35 -8.91
N ARG A 61 -25.27 -8.53 -9.96
CA ARG A 61 -25.34 -8.99 -11.35
C ARG A 61 -24.14 -9.85 -11.74
N MET A 62 -22.94 -9.50 -11.32
CA MET A 62 -21.73 -10.28 -11.61
C MET A 62 -21.72 -11.63 -10.88
N LEU A 63 -22.25 -11.68 -9.65
CA LEU A 63 -22.47 -12.93 -8.90
C LEU A 63 -23.47 -13.83 -9.64
N SER A 64 -24.60 -13.30 -10.11
CA SER A 64 -25.56 -14.11 -10.89
C SER A 64 -24.99 -14.62 -12.22
N LYS A 65 -24.04 -13.88 -12.81
CA LYS A 65 -23.31 -14.31 -14.03
C LYS A 65 -22.24 -15.37 -13.71
N GLY A 66 -21.91 -15.61 -12.44
CA GLY A 66 -20.82 -16.49 -12.02
C GLY A 66 -19.44 -15.91 -12.29
N MET A 67 -19.30 -14.58 -12.41
CA MET A 67 -18.01 -13.92 -12.62
C MET A 67 -17.25 -13.70 -11.30
N LEU A 68 -17.99 -13.60 -10.19
CA LEU A 68 -17.47 -13.41 -8.85
C LEU A 68 -17.98 -14.51 -7.93
N LEU A 69 -17.29 -14.73 -6.81
CA LEU A 69 -17.80 -15.47 -5.65
C LEU A 69 -17.75 -14.62 -4.39
N GLU A 70 -18.62 -14.93 -3.44
CA GLU A 70 -18.56 -14.40 -2.07
C GLU A 70 -17.99 -15.44 -1.11
N LYS A 71 -17.12 -14.97 -0.21
CA LYS A 71 -16.52 -15.76 0.87
C LYS A 71 -16.66 -15.00 2.18
N ALA A 72 -17.21 -15.64 3.20
CA ALA A 72 -17.33 -15.04 4.52
C ALA A 72 -15.94 -14.69 5.06
N ASN A 73 -15.82 -13.56 5.75
CA ASN A 73 -14.54 -13.06 6.26
C ASN A 73 -14.59 -12.71 7.75
N THR A 74 -13.40 -12.55 8.34
CA THR A 74 -13.21 -12.28 9.79
C THR A 74 -13.83 -10.97 10.26
N LEU A 75 -14.13 -10.03 9.36
CA LEU A 75 -14.69 -8.72 9.72
C LEU A 75 -16.22 -8.70 9.74
N GLY A 76 -16.87 -9.87 9.67
CA GLY A 76 -18.33 -9.99 9.81
C GLY A 76 -19.10 -9.74 8.50
N GLY A 77 -18.48 -9.95 7.34
CA GLY A 77 -19.11 -9.78 6.04
C GLY A 77 -18.57 -10.73 4.98
N TYR A 78 -18.65 -10.32 3.71
CA TYR A 78 -18.18 -11.10 2.57
C TYR A 78 -17.07 -10.38 1.81
N SER A 79 -16.05 -11.16 1.44
CA SER A 79 -15.04 -10.81 0.46
C SER A 79 -15.47 -11.35 -0.90
N LEU A 80 -15.36 -10.51 -1.92
CA LEU A 80 -15.54 -10.87 -3.31
C LEU A 80 -14.21 -11.35 -3.87
N VAL A 81 -14.25 -12.39 -4.68
CA VAL A 81 -13.09 -12.92 -5.42
C VAL A 81 -13.47 -13.25 -6.85
N LEU A 82 -12.47 -13.35 -7.73
CA LEU A 82 -12.65 -13.81 -9.10
C LEU A 82 -13.10 -15.28 -9.13
N ALA A 83 -14.15 -15.54 -9.89
CA ALA A 83 -14.55 -16.89 -10.31
C ALA A 83 -14.01 -17.20 -11.72
N SER A 84 -14.13 -18.45 -12.14
CA SER A 84 -13.66 -18.93 -13.47
C SER A 84 -14.15 -18.08 -14.64
N LYS A 85 -15.44 -17.69 -14.68
CA LYS A 85 -15.96 -16.81 -15.75
C LYS A 85 -15.42 -15.39 -15.69
N GLY A 86 -15.09 -14.89 -14.50
CA GLY A 86 -14.44 -13.58 -14.33
C GLY A 86 -13.00 -13.60 -14.85
N VAL A 87 -12.28 -14.70 -14.59
CA VAL A 87 -10.93 -14.93 -15.15
C VAL A 87 -10.98 -15.06 -16.66
N ALA A 88 -11.92 -15.86 -17.21
CA ALA A 88 -12.11 -15.97 -18.65
C ALA A 88 -12.41 -14.61 -19.28
N ARG A 89 -13.25 -13.79 -18.64
CA ARG A 89 -13.55 -12.44 -19.12
C ARG A 89 -12.34 -11.53 -19.14
N LEU A 90 -11.44 -11.61 -18.16
CA LEU A 90 -10.18 -10.85 -18.16
C LEU A 90 -9.22 -11.32 -19.25
N LYS A 91 -9.20 -12.62 -19.54
CA LYS A 91 -8.42 -13.21 -20.64
C LYS A 91 -8.83 -12.66 -22.01
N ASP A 92 -10.11 -12.35 -22.23
CA ASP A 92 -10.58 -11.68 -23.46
C ASP A 92 -9.92 -10.30 -23.70
N PHE A 93 -9.33 -9.70 -22.66
CA PHE A 93 -8.61 -8.43 -22.71
C PHE A 93 -7.09 -8.62 -22.52
N ASP A 94 -6.58 -9.84 -22.70
CA ASP A 94 -5.17 -10.21 -22.48
C ASP A 94 -4.67 -9.94 -21.05
N ILE A 95 -5.59 -9.92 -20.07
CA ILE A 95 -5.25 -9.72 -18.67
C ILE A 95 -5.13 -11.08 -17.99
N VAL A 96 -3.90 -11.45 -17.64
CA VAL A 96 -3.63 -12.65 -16.83
C VAL A 96 -4.22 -12.47 -15.44
N ALA A 97 -5.00 -13.46 -15.01
CA ALA A 97 -5.68 -13.50 -13.71
C ALA A 97 -5.77 -14.95 -13.19
N GLN A 98 -6.09 -15.10 -11.91
CA GLN A 98 -6.32 -16.39 -11.27
C GLN A 98 -7.59 -16.35 -10.43
N GLU A 99 -8.21 -17.51 -10.28
CA GLU A 99 -9.40 -17.71 -9.43
C GLU A 99 -8.99 -17.56 -7.96
N GLY A 100 -9.86 -16.96 -7.14
CA GLY A 100 -9.52 -16.62 -5.76
C GLY A 100 -9.96 -17.65 -4.72
N TYR A 101 -10.14 -18.92 -5.10
CA TYR A 101 -10.73 -19.94 -4.21
C TYR A 101 -9.85 -20.32 -3.02
N GLU A 102 -8.53 -20.30 -3.23
CA GLU A 102 -7.51 -20.71 -2.26
C GLU A 102 -7.06 -19.56 -1.34
N LEU A 103 -7.69 -18.38 -1.44
CA LEU A 103 -7.34 -17.25 -0.59
C LEU A 103 -7.85 -17.47 0.84
N ALA A 104 -7.05 -17.04 1.82
CA ALA A 104 -7.46 -17.06 3.22
C ALA A 104 -8.31 -15.84 3.57
N PHE A 105 -9.49 -16.05 4.16
CA PHE A 105 -10.41 -14.98 4.60
C PHE A 105 -10.56 -14.91 6.12
N ASN A 106 -9.87 -15.79 6.82
CA ASN A 106 -9.86 -15.94 8.27
C ASN A 106 -8.56 -15.41 8.90
N GLY A 107 -8.63 -15.03 10.18
CA GLY A 107 -7.47 -14.75 11.03
C GLY A 107 -6.96 -13.30 10.98
N PRO A 108 -5.92 -12.99 11.79
CA PRO A 108 -5.41 -11.64 11.99
C PRO A 108 -4.82 -11.00 10.73
N GLN A 109 -4.25 -11.81 9.83
CA GLN A 109 -3.72 -11.33 8.56
C GLN A 109 -4.80 -10.76 7.62
N PHE A 110 -6.08 -11.12 7.83
CA PHE A 110 -7.16 -10.55 7.04
C PHE A 110 -7.32 -9.05 7.31
N PHE A 111 -7.26 -8.62 8.58
CA PHE A 111 -7.31 -7.19 8.93
C PHE A 111 -6.10 -6.45 8.37
N HIS A 112 -4.90 -7.03 8.50
CA HIS A 112 -3.66 -6.51 7.91
C HIS A 112 -3.83 -6.20 6.41
N ARG A 113 -4.25 -7.18 5.60
CA ARG A 113 -4.43 -7.00 4.15
C ARG A 113 -5.53 -5.99 3.83
N THR A 114 -6.60 -5.99 4.62
CA THR A 114 -7.73 -5.06 4.45
C THR A 114 -7.27 -3.61 4.68
N LEU A 115 -6.47 -3.36 5.72
CA LEU A 115 -5.93 -2.05 6.04
C LEU A 115 -5.03 -1.53 4.90
N GLY A 116 -4.05 -2.34 4.47
CA GLY A 116 -3.18 -2.00 3.34
C GLY A 116 -3.93 -1.78 2.04
N THR A 117 -4.96 -2.59 1.77
CA THR A 117 -5.80 -2.45 0.57
C THR A 117 -6.52 -1.10 0.54
N ASN A 118 -7.12 -0.67 1.65
CA ASN A 118 -7.83 0.62 1.68
C ASN A 118 -6.86 1.79 1.54
N TYR A 119 -5.68 1.71 2.15
CA TYR A 119 -4.63 2.68 1.94
C TYR A 119 -4.22 2.80 0.46
N LEU A 120 -3.91 1.68 -0.19
CA LEU A 120 -3.57 1.68 -1.62
C LEU A 120 -4.71 2.19 -2.49
N ILE A 121 -5.98 1.90 -2.14
CA ILE A 121 -7.12 2.47 -2.85
C ILE A 121 -7.17 4.00 -2.69
N GLU A 122 -6.91 4.56 -1.51
CA GLU A 122 -6.82 6.03 -1.36
C GLU A 122 -5.71 6.63 -2.23
N ARG A 123 -4.55 5.98 -2.32
CA ARG A 123 -3.46 6.41 -3.21
C ARG A 123 -3.86 6.32 -4.69
N ALA A 124 -4.56 5.26 -5.10
CA ALA A 124 -5.11 5.16 -6.44
C ALA A 124 -6.11 6.28 -6.76
N ARG A 125 -6.89 6.74 -5.76
CA ARG A 125 -7.83 7.87 -5.92
C ARG A 125 -7.09 9.19 -6.10
N ALA A 126 -5.91 9.34 -5.52
CA ALA A 126 -5.02 10.47 -5.74
C ALA A 126 -4.33 10.44 -7.12
N GLY A 127 -4.46 9.33 -7.87
CA GLY A 127 -3.94 9.18 -9.22
C GLY A 127 -2.67 8.33 -9.30
N ASP A 128 -2.23 7.73 -8.19
CA ASP A 128 -1.04 6.89 -8.17
C ASP A 128 -1.28 5.52 -8.81
N GLU A 129 -0.24 4.94 -9.42
CA GLU A 129 -0.28 3.53 -9.86
C GLU A 129 0.07 2.63 -8.67
N ILE A 130 -0.86 1.82 -8.20
CA ILE A 130 -0.66 0.98 -6.99
C ILE A 130 -0.51 -0.49 -7.33
N PHE A 131 0.15 -1.26 -6.45
CA PHE A 131 0.31 -2.72 -6.47
C PHE A 131 0.16 -3.30 -5.08
N GLY A 132 -0.91 -4.08 -4.84
CA GLY A 132 -1.07 -4.77 -3.56
C GLY A 132 -0.20 -6.03 -3.46
N GLU A 133 -0.04 -6.55 -2.23
CA GLU A 133 0.67 -7.79 -1.92
C GLU A 133 0.33 -8.92 -2.90
N TYR A 134 -0.96 -9.12 -3.22
CA TYR A 134 -1.39 -10.17 -4.13
C TYR A 134 -0.81 -10.01 -5.54
N ALA A 135 -0.87 -8.81 -6.12
CA ALA A 135 -0.27 -8.52 -7.42
C ALA A 135 1.25 -8.71 -7.41
N LEU A 136 1.93 -8.26 -6.35
CA LEU A 136 3.37 -8.45 -6.16
C LEU A 136 3.72 -9.95 -6.14
N LEU A 137 2.98 -10.75 -5.36
CA LEU A 137 3.21 -12.19 -5.22
C LEU A 137 2.98 -12.98 -6.53
N LYS A 138 2.07 -12.50 -7.38
CA LYS A 138 1.72 -13.10 -8.67
C LYS A 138 2.58 -12.62 -9.84
N GLY A 139 3.53 -11.70 -9.62
CA GLY A 139 4.37 -11.15 -10.69
C GLY A 139 3.58 -10.24 -11.64
N TRP A 140 2.58 -9.54 -11.10
CA TRP A 140 1.69 -8.65 -11.83
C TRP A 140 2.01 -7.17 -11.61
N SER A 141 3.15 -6.91 -10.98
CA SER A 141 3.75 -5.62 -10.67
C SER A 141 4.91 -5.29 -11.62
N PRO A 142 5.36 -4.02 -11.67
CA PRO A 142 6.56 -3.63 -12.43
C PRO A 142 7.86 -4.18 -11.82
N VAL A 143 7.82 -4.69 -10.58
CA VAL A 143 8.96 -5.33 -9.93
C VAL A 143 8.90 -6.84 -10.09
N ASP A 144 10.08 -7.44 -10.27
CA ASP A 144 10.30 -8.88 -10.27
C ASP A 144 10.40 -9.37 -8.82
N LYS A 145 9.50 -10.28 -8.42
CA LYS A 145 9.39 -10.74 -7.04
C LYS A 145 10.66 -11.42 -6.55
N GLU A 146 11.27 -12.24 -7.39
CA GLU A 146 12.47 -13.00 -7.08
C GLU A 146 13.65 -12.06 -6.85
N TYR A 147 13.84 -11.08 -7.74
CA TYR A 147 14.84 -10.02 -7.60
C TYR A 147 14.66 -9.22 -6.32
N VAL A 148 13.44 -8.75 -6.05
CA VAL A 148 13.14 -7.96 -4.84
C VAL A 148 13.40 -8.80 -3.59
N ARG A 149 12.96 -10.06 -3.55
CA ARG A 149 13.20 -10.95 -2.41
C ARG A 149 14.69 -11.23 -2.21
N GLU A 150 15.45 -11.49 -3.26
CA GLU A 150 16.89 -11.75 -3.15
C GLU A 150 17.64 -10.51 -2.67
N ARG A 151 17.35 -9.35 -3.26
CA ARG A 151 18.02 -8.08 -2.98
C ARG A 151 17.67 -7.50 -1.62
N PHE A 152 16.38 -7.54 -1.25
CA PHE A 152 15.85 -6.86 -0.06
C PHE A 152 15.51 -7.82 1.08
N ARG A 153 15.54 -9.15 0.84
CA ARG A 153 15.15 -10.20 1.80
C ARG A 153 13.69 -10.08 2.29
N LYS A 154 12.88 -9.31 1.57
CA LYS A 154 11.51 -8.96 1.90
C LYS A 154 10.74 -8.58 0.65
N ILE A 155 9.42 -8.69 0.69
CA ILE A 155 8.49 -8.23 -0.34
C ILE A 155 7.57 -7.21 0.34
N PRO A 156 7.21 -6.10 -0.31
CA PRO A 156 6.30 -5.12 0.28
C PRO A 156 4.90 -5.69 0.47
N ASP A 157 4.17 -5.16 1.44
CA ASP A 157 2.72 -5.36 1.56
C ASP A 157 1.96 -4.57 0.48
N GLY A 158 2.61 -3.52 -0.06
CA GLY A 158 2.14 -2.76 -1.21
C GLY A 158 3.22 -1.91 -1.85
N LEU A 159 3.00 -1.49 -3.09
CA LEU A 159 3.89 -0.61 -3.84
C LEU A 159 3.06 0.50 -4.47
N ILE A 160 3.52 1.74 -4.36
CA ILE A 160 2.92 2.90 -5.02
C ILE A 160 3.95 3.42 -6.00
N VAL A 161 3.60 3.58 -7.27
CA VAL A 161 4.54 3.91 -8.35
C VAL A 161 4.08 5.17 -9.06
N TYR A 162 5.00 6.11 -9.23
CA TYR A 162 4.74 7.40 -9.83
C TYR A 162 5.98 7.94 -10.56
N SER A 163 5.82 9.11 -11.18
CA SER A 163 6.91 9.75 -11.92
C SER A 163 8.00 10.24 -10.96
N GLY A 164 9.25 9.95 -11.28
CA GLY A 164 10.42 10.43 -10.54
C GLY A 164 10.63 11.94 -10.60
N ALA A 165 9.90 12.67 -11.45
CA ALA A 165 9.91 14.13 -11.46
C ALA A 165 9.56 14.73 -10.09
N THR A 166 8.68 14.05 -9.33
CA THR A 166 8.32 14.42 -7.95
C THR A 166 9.48 14.27 -6.96
N ALA A 167 10.45 13.41 -7.28
CA ALA A 167 11.69 13.19 -6.53
C ALA A 167 12.92 13.86 -7.20
N GLY A 168 12.69 14.74 -8.18
CA GLY A 168 13.75 15.51 -8.84
C GLY A 168 14.42 14.84 -10.05
N PHE A 169 13.96 13.67 -10.48
CA PHE A 169 14.50 12.99 -11.67
C PHE A 169 13.93 13.56 -12.98
N THR A 170 14.79 13.84 -13.95
CA THR A 170 14.40 14.45 -15.25
C THR A 170 14.53 13.50 -16.44
N ASP A 171 15.07 12.30 -16.25
CA ASP A 171 15.40 11.31 -17.28
C ASP A 171 14.26 10.30 -17.54
N GLY A 172 13.08 10.54 -16.98
CA GLY A 172 11.95 9.62 -17.08
C GLY A 172 12.02 8.45 -16.08
N THR A 173 12.99 8.44 -15.16
CA THR A 173 13.03 7.50 -14.05
C THR A 173 11.71 7.50 -13.29
N ARG A 174 11.22 6.31 -12.95
CA ARG A 174 10.07 6.12 -12.07
C ARG A 174 10.56 5.88 -10.65
N VAL A 175 9.73 6.26 -9.70
CA VAL A 175 9.97 5.98 -8.28
C VAL A 175 8.82 5.21 -7.69
N ALA A 176 9.10 4.49 -6.60
CA ALA A 176 8.09 3.82 -5.83
C ALA A 176 8.25 4.00 -4.32
N ASP A 177 7.10 4.04 -3.66
CA ASP A 177 7.01 3.94 -2.22
C ASP A 177 6.74 2.49 -1.84
N TRP A 178 7.56 2.01 -0.92
CA TRP A 178 7.45 0.69 -0.34
C TRP A 178 6.50 0.73 0.86
N VAL A 179 5.41 -0.05 0.82
CA VAL A 179 4.38 -0.03 1.87
C VAL A 179 4.52 -1.24 2.78
N GLU A 180 4.55 -0.99 4.08
CA GLU A 180 4.52 -1.96 5.17
C GLU A 180 3.31 -1.70 6.07
N VAL A 181 2.52 -2.72 6.35
CA VAL A 181 1.34 -2.60 7.20
C VAL A 181 1.62 -3.09 8.61
N GLU A 182 1.35 -2.21 9.57
CA GLU A 182 1.47 -2.42 11.01
C GLU A 182 0.07 -2.52 11.62
N SER A 183 -0.49 -3.74 11.60
CA SER A 183 -1.79 -4.06 12.19
C SER A 183 -1.72 -4.63 13.60
N ALA A 184 -0.52 -5.03 14.03
CA ALA A 184 -0.21 -5.52 15.36
C ALA A 184 1.20 -5.08 15.75
N PHE A 185 1.50 -5.03 17.05
CA PHE A 185 2.82 -4.67 17.51
C PHE A 185 3.85 -5.72 17.10
N LYS A 186 4.81 -5.31 16.27
CA LYS A 186 5.93 -6.15 15.85
C LYS A 186 7.17 -5.92 16.74
N PRO A 187 8.02 -6.94 16.93
CA PRO A 187 9.31 -6.75 17.56
C PRO A 187 10.22 -5.89 16.67
N TYR A 188 11.20 -5.22 17.29
CA TYR A 188 12.16 -4.37 16.59
C TYR A 188 12.82 -5.07 15.40
N GLU A 189 13.23 -6.34 15.56
CA GLU A 189 13.90 -7.11 14.50
C GLU A 189 13.04 -7.31 13.24
N GLU A 190 11.71 -7.23 13.35
CA GLU A 190 10.83 -7.32 12.19
C GLU A 190 10.71 -5.98 11.47
N VAL A 191 10.59 -4.88 12.22
CA VAL A 191 10.57 -3.51 11.67
C VAL A 191 11.93 -3.13 11.09
N LYS A 192 13.03 -3.54 11.73
CA LYS A 192 14.40 -3.32 11.28
C LYS A 192 14.63 -3.84 9.86
N LYS A 193 14.04 -4.98 9.48
CA LYS A 193 14.14 -5.52 8.11
C LYS A 193 13.59 -4.55 7.05
N ALA A 194 12.56 -3.77 7.39
CA ALA A 194 12.05 -2.73 6.51
C ALA A 194 12.94 -1.48 6.52
N LEU A 195 13.46 -1.08 7.68
CA LEU A 195 14.38 0.06 7.77
C LEU A 195 15.71 -0.18 7.03
N GLU A 196 16.22 -1.42 7.04
CA GLU A 196 17.41 -1.84 6.29
C GLU A 196 17.27 -1.68 4.77
N LEU A 197 16.07 -1.42 4.24
CA LEU A 197 15.88 -1.06 2.83
C LEU A 197 16.57 0.27 2.51
N LEU A 198 16.57 1.21 3.46
CA LEU A 198 17.12 2.55 3.31
C LEU A 198 18.66 2.59 3.38
N THR A 199 19.29 1.47 3.73
CA THR A 199 20.77 1.35 3.74
C THR A 199 21.31 0.72 2.46
N ARG A 200 20.43 0.35 1.53
CA ARG A 200 20.77 -0.36 0.30
C ARG A 200 20.60 0.57 -0.87
N ASP A 201 21.24 0.23 -1.98
CA ASP A 201 20.97 0.90 -3.24
C ASP A 201 19.48 0.75 -3.62
N SER A 202 18.88 1.86 -4.01
CA SER A 202 17.44 2.04 -4.17
C SER A 202 16.85 1.34 -5.39
N GLN A 203 17.64 0.68 -6.22
CA GLN A 203 17.16 0.03 -7.44
C GLN A 203 16.17 -1.13 -7.14
N LEU A 204 14.92 -0.97 -7.58
CA LEU A 204 13.84 -1.96 -7.43
C LEU A 204 13.67 -2.89 -8.65
N THR A 205 14.33 -2.57 -9.77
CA THR A 205 14.27 -3.37 -11.00
C THR A 205 15.66 -3.59 -11.57
N LYS A 206 15.93 -4.75 -12.19
CA LYS A 206 17.25 -5.08 -12.77
C LYS A 206 17.75 -4.05 -13.80
N SER A 207 16.85 -3.38 -14.52
CA SER A 207 17.18 -2.37 -15.52
C SER A 207 17.47 -0.98 -14.96
N GLY A 208 17.13 -0.71 -13.69
CA GLY A 208 17.29 0.62 -13.09
C GLY A 208 16.13 1.57 -13.34
N GLY A 209 15.09 1.16 -14.09
CA GLY A 209 13.96 2.03 -14.46
C GLY A 209 12.97 2.35 -13.32
N LEU A 210 13.19 1.80 -12.13
CA LEU A 210 12.36 2.03 -10.95
C LEU A 210 13.22 2.04 -9.69
N LEU A 211 13.16 3.14 -8.94
CA LEU A 211 13.90 3.35 -7.70
C LEU A 211 12.96 3.44 -6.49
N LEU A 212 13.43 2.98 -5.33
CA LEU A 212 12.82 3.22 -4.03
C LEU A 212 12.95 4.69 -3.68
N ASN A 213 11.84 5.33 -3.28
CA ASN A 213 11.81 6.72 -2.84
C ASN A 213 11.44 6.86 -1.37
N LYS A 214 10.33 6.22 -0.94
CA LYS A 214 9.87 6.29 0.46
C LYS A 214 9.59 4.90 1.03
N LEU A 215 9.74 4.78 2.35
CA LEU A 215 9.22 3.67 3.14
C LEU A 215 7.99 4.14 3.90
N VAL A 216 6.84 3.51 3.66
CA VAL A 216 5.55 3.89 4.26
C VAL A 216 5.12 2.83 5.26
N PHE A 217 4.95 3.22 6.52
CA PHE A 217 4.30 2.40 7.54
C PHE A 217 2.82 2.79 7.65
N VAL A 218 1.93 1.85 7.32
CA VAL A 218 0.48 2.02 7.37
C VAL A 218 -0.06 1.38 8.64
N TYR A 219 -0.78 2.13 9.47
CA TYR A 219 -1.23 1.63 10.76
C TYR A 219 -2.57 2.18 11.20
N ASP A 220 -3.24 1.45 12.08
CA ASP A 220 -4.49 1.88 12.70
C ASP A 220 -4.21 2.95 13.78
N SER A 221 -4.85 4.11 13.64
CA SER A 221 -4.76 5.24 14.57
C SER A 221 -5.04 4.89 16.03
N ARG A 222 -5.83 3.82 16.28
CA ARG A 222 -6.23 3.37 17.62
C ARG A 222 -5.11 2.65 18.38
N HIS A 223 -4.12 2.12 17.67
CA HIS A 223 -3.06 1.29 18.26
C HIS A 223 -1.79 2.05 18.64
N LYS A 224 -1.70 3.37 18.40
CA LYS A 224 -0.53 4.22 18.76
C LYS A 224 0.82 3.63 18.28
N HIS A 225 0.85 3.08 17.06
CA HIS A 225 2.05 2.51 16.46
C HIS A 225 3.12 3.57 16.17
N ASP A 226 2.72 4.81 15.91
CA ASP A 226 3.58 5.98 15.74
C ASP A 226 4.70 6.05 16.77
N LYS A 227 4.38 6.05 18.06
CA LYS A 227 5.40 6.18 19.13
C LYS A 227 6.39 5.02 19.14
N GLN A 228 5.92 3.80 18.86
CA GLN A 228 6.81 2.64 18.81
C GLN A 228 7.73 2.71 17.58
N LEU A 229 7.16 3.02 16.41
CA LEU A 229 7.92 3.15 15.17
C LEU A 229 9.00 4.23 15.30
N LEU A 230 8.68 5.40 15.85
CA LEU A 230 9.68 6.45 16.09
C LEU A 230 10.81 5.99 17.01
N ARG A 231 10.50 5.24 18.09
CA ARG A 231 11.52 4.66 18.97
C ARG A 231 12.41 3.64 18.24
N TYR A 232 11.82 2.82 17.37
CA TYR A 232 12.57 1.85 16.56
C TYR A 232 13.44 2.53 15.51
N ILE A 233 12.95 3.59 14.86
CA ILE A 233 13.74 4.39 13.92
C ILE A 233 14.92 5.06 14.63
N ALA A 234 14.70 5.66 15.81
CA ALA A 234 15.76 6.25 16.62
C ALA A 234 16.82 5.21 17.03
N LYS A 235 16.38 4.00 17.42
CA LYS A 235 17.29 2.89 17.73
C LYS A 235 18.09 2.48 16.49
N PHE A 236 17.43 2.37 15.33
CA PHE A 236 18.05 2.02 14.07
C PHE A 236 19.12 3.03 13.66
N LEU A 237 18.83 4.34 13.73
CA LEU A 237 19.82 5.37 13.40
C LEU A 237 21.08 5.30 14.27
N LYS A 238 20.94 4.91 15.55
CA LYS A 238 22.10 4.66 16.44
C LYS A 238 22.92 3.44 16.04
N GLU A 239 22.29 2.42 15.46
CA GLU A 239 22.96 1.21 14.95
C GLU A 239 23.67 1.46 13.61
N TYR A 240 23.27 2.50 12.86
CA TYR A 240 23.79 2.86 11.54
C TYR A 240 24.27 4.33 11.49
N PRO A 241 25.35 4.69 12.21
CA PRO A 241 25.83 6.07 12.32
C PRO A 241 26.34 6.69 11.02
N GLY A 242 26.51 5.90 9.96
CA GLY A 242 26.88 6.39 8.62
C GLY A 242 25.71 6.94 7.81
N LEU A 243 24.47 6.81 8.30
CA LEU A 243 23.29 7.40 7.66
C LEU A 243 23.08 8.82 8.15
N THR A 244 22.64 9.72 7.27
CA THR A 244 22.18 11.05 7.65
C THR A 244 20.78 10.96 8.25
N PRO A 245 20.59 11.21 9.57
CA PRO A 245 19.31 11.03 10.24
C PRO A 245 18.15 11.78 9.58
N GLU A 246 18.37 13.04 9.21
CA GLU A 246 17.35 13.92 8.63
C GLU A 246 16.84 13.38 7.29
N LEU A 247 17.73 12.84 6.45
CA LEU A 247 17.37 12.27 5.15
C LEU A 247 16.54 11.00 5.34
N VAL A 248 17.02 10.07 6.19
CA VAL A 248 16.29 8.83 6.50
C VAL A 248 14.91 9.13 7.07
N LEU A 249 14.82 10.08 7.99
CA LEU A 249 13.55 10.47 8.62
C LEU A 249 12.58 11.13 7.63
N ALA A 250 13.09 11.88 6.64
CA ALA A 250 12.29 12.47 5.57
C ALA A 250 11.83 11.42 4.52
N GLU A 251 12.48 10.26 4.48
CA GLU A 251 12.14 9.14 3.59
C GLU A 251 11.13 8.16 4.19
N ILE A 252 10.90 8.22 5.50
CA ILE A 252 9.93 7.39 6.19
C ILE A 252 8.61 8.14 6.36
N ILE A 253 7.53 7.58 5.83
CA ILE A 253 6.16 8.08 5.99
C ILE A 253 5.41 7.21 7.00
N LEU A 254 4.71 7.86 7.92
CA LEU A 254 3.78 7.24 8.84
C LEU A 254 2.35 7.56 8.37
N ALA A 255 1.70 6.57 7.75
CA ALA A 255 0.34 6.65 7.24
C ALA A 255 -0.65 6.18 8.32
N ARG A 256 -1.22 7.15 9.03
CA ARG A 256 -2.18 6.94 10.11
C ARG A 256 -3.59 6.78 9.55
N CYS A 257 -4.15 5.57 9.67
CA CYS A 257 -5.48 5.26 9.17
C CYS A 257 -6.56 5.42 10.25
N PHE A 258 -7.66 6.08 9.88
CA PHE A 258 -8.84 6.23 10.72
C PHE A 258 -9.87 5.16 10.34
N VAL A 259 -10.01 4.15 11.20
CA VAL A 259 -10.90 3.00 10.96
C VAL A 259 -11.72 2.65 12.20
N ASP A 260 -12.98 2.27 11.99
CA ASP A 260 -13.90 1.82 13.04
C ASP A 260 -14.16 0.31 12.98
N VAL A 261 -14.78 -0.26 14.02
CA VAL A 261 -15.23 -1.66 14.07
C VAL A 261 -16.77 -1.70 14.09
N PRO A 262 -17.44 -2.49 13.23
CA PRO A 262 -16.88 -3.32 12.16
C PRO A 262 -16.15 -2.48 11.09
N PHE A 263 -15.11 -3.05 10.46
CA PHE A 263 -14.14 -2.30 9.64
C PHE A 263 -14.83 -1.33 8.69
N SER A 264 -14.68 -0.04 9.00
CA SER A 264 -15.15 1.08 8.19
C SER A 264 -13.99 2.07 8.04
N TRP A 265 -13.74 2.51 6.80
CA TRP A 265 -12.64 3.41 6.48
C TRP A 265 -13.11 4.87 6.49
N HIS A 266 -12.40 5.74 7.20
CA HIS A 266 -12.73 7.16 7.32
C HIS A 266 -11.67 8.09 6.73
N GLY A 267 -10.46 7.58 6.47
CA GLY A 267 -9.40 8.35 5.82
C GLY A 267 -8.02 7.96 6.31
N VAL A 268 -7.03 8.69 5.82
CA VAL A 268 -5.63 8.55 6.19
C VAL A 268 -4.99 9.93 6.35
N GLU A 269 -4.08 10.05 7.30
CA GLU A 269 -3.16 11.17 7.45
C GLU A 269 -1.74 10.63 7.26
N GLU A 270 -0.97 11.27 6.39
CA GLU A 270 0.43 10.92 6.14
C GLU A 270 1.33 12.01 6.72
N THR A 271 2.35 11.59 7.46
CA THR A 271 3.35 12.52 8.02
C THR A 271 4.72 11.86 7.94
N THR A 272 5.77 12.65 7.71
CA THR A 272 7.14 12.12 7.73
C THR A 272 7.55 11.78 9.17
N ALA A 273 8.46 10.82 9.35
CA ALA A 273 9.05 10.56 10.65
C ALA A 273 9.79 11.79 11.20
N LEU A 274 10.41 12.57 10.30
CA LEU A 274 11.08 13.83 10.61
C LEU A 274 10.14 14.84 11.28
N ASP A 275 8.98 15.10 10.67
CA ASP A 275 8.02 16.08 11.18
C ASP A 275 7.44 15.64 12.52
N LEU A 276 7.15 14.34 12.69
CA LEU A 276 6.67 13.81 13.97
C LEU A 276 7.73 13.91 15.08
N MET A 277 9.00 13.62 14.79
CA MET A 277 10.08 13.76 15.77
C MET A 277 10.30 15.21 16.18
N ARG A 278 10.22 16.15 15.22
CA ARG A 278 10.27 17.60 15.49
C ARG A 278 9.12 18.05 16.37
N ALA A 279 7.90 17.61 16.06
CA ALA A 279 6.71 17.94 16.85
C ALA A 279 6.77 17.37 18.28
N ALA A 280 7.44 16.24 18.48
CA ALA A 280 7.64 15.62 19.79
C ALA A 280 8.75 16.29 20.63
N GLY A 281 9.62 17.10 20.01
CA GLY A 281 10.81 17.66 20.66
C GLY A 281 11.93 16.63 20.87
N ASP A 282 11.88 15.49 20.17
CA ASP A 282 12.80 14.34 20.35
C ASP A 282 14.02 14.38 19.40
N LEU A 283 14.08 15.36 18.49
CA LEU A 283 15.26 15.63 17.66
C LEU A 283 16.15 16.66 18.37
N ASP A 284 17.06 16.17 19.19
CA ASP A 284 18.20 16.96 19.66
C ASP A 284 19.33 16.81 18.63
N THR A 285 19.34 17.68 17.63
CA THR A 285 20.29 17.67 16.50
C THR A 285 21.75 17.72 16.99
N ASP A 286 22.00 18.33 18.15
CA ASP A 286 23.33 18.44 18.76
C ASP A 286 23.86 17.10 19.30
N SER A 287 22.98 16.11 19.52
CA SER A 287 23.37 14.78 20.03
C SER A 287 23.70 13.76 18.94
N LEU A 288 23.41 14.07 17.68
CA LEU A 288 23.61 13.21 16.51
C LEU A 288 24.89 13.55 15.73
N ASP A 289 25.44 14.75 15.93
CA ASP A 289 26.67 15.25 15.27
C ASP A 289 27.97 14.95 16.04
N ALA A 290 27.91 14.21 17.15
CA ALA A 290 29.13 13.84 17.86
C ALA A 290 29.91 12.79 17.05
N PRO A 291 31.11 13.09 16.52
CA PRO A 291 31.96 12.06 15.94
C PRO A 291 32.23 11.01 17.02
N ALA A 292 32.15 9.73 16.65
CA ALA A 292 32.52 8.64 17.54
C ALA A 292 33.91 8.94 18.12
N ALA A 293 33.96 9.21 19.43
CA ALA A 293 35.21 9.43 20.11
C ALA A 293 36.06 8.17 19.92
N ASP A 294 37.17 8.34 19.22
CA ASP A 294 38.16 7.31 18.95
C ASP A 294 38.79 6.91 20.28
N THR A 295 38.19 5.96 20.98
CA THR A 295 38.78 5.36 22.18
C THR A 295 39.83 4.35 21.73
N ALA A 296 40.99 4.85 21.34
CA ALA A 296 42.21 4.05 21.34
C ALA A 296 42.45 3.54 22.77
N PRO A 297 42.64 2.23 23.01
CA PRO A 297 42.99 1.75 24.33
C PRO A 297 44.42 2.21 24.66
N SER A 298 44.53 3.04 25.70
CA SER A 298 45.76 3.32 26.39
C SER A 298 46.36 2.00 26.91
N GLN A 299 47.46 1.56 26.30
CA GLN A 299 48.31 0.54 26.91
C GLN A 299 49.09 1.18 28.07
N PRO A 300 49.15 0.54 29.23
CA PRO A 300 49.94 1.02 30.35
C PRO A 300 51.44 0.75 30.12
N ASP A 301 52.26 1.71 30.53
CA ASP A 301 53.71 1.56 30.67
C ASP A 301 54.04 0.34 31.55
N LEU A 302 54.82 -0.60 31.01
CA LEU A 302 55.80 -1.43 31.71
C LEU A 302 56.83 -1.98 30.70
#